data_AF-B4FLK5-F1
#
_entry.id   AF-B4FLK5-F1
#
_cell.length_a   1.000
_cell.length_b   1.000
_cell.length_c   1.000
_cell.angle_alpha   90.00
_cell.angle_beta   90.00
_cell.angle_gamma   90.00
#
_symmetry.space_group_name_H-M   'P 1'
#
loop_
_entity.id
_entity.type
_entity.pdbx_description
1 polymer ?
#
loop_
_entity_poly.entity_id
_entity_poly.type
_entity_poly.pdbx_seq_one_letter_code
_entity_poly.pdbx_strand_id
1 'polypeptide(L)'
;MAVSVPYLRSEYGKEYEYDAPVKLLDKHLHAMAQSSDEQLVVVSQVLVADINIGYEDIVNIQVLAFNGTPVKNLKHLATMVEECNEAFLKFDLDFDQVVVLETKTAKAATQDILTTHCIPSAASEELKS
;
A
#
# COMPACT_ATOMS: atom_id res chain seq x y z
N MET A 1 -3.20 0.98 1.67
CA MET A 1 -4.20 1.14 2.74
C MET A 1 -3.53 0.89 4.10
N ALA A 2 -4.11 1.37 5.20
CA ALA A 2 -3.70 0.97 6.55
C ALA A 2 -4.58 -0.19 7.04
N VAL A 3 -3.97 -1.23 7.60
CA VAL A 3 -4.69 -2.40 8.11
C VAL A 3 -5.39 -2.06 9.42
N SER A 4 -6.64 -2.50 9.53
CA SER A 4 -7.51 -2.34 10.70
C SER A 4 -8.44 -3.54 10.82
N VAL A 5 -9.07 -3.75 11.98
CA VAL A 5 -10.06 -4.84 12.16
C VAL A 5 -11.20 -4.75 11.14
N PRO A 6 -11.82 -3.57 10.88
CA PRO A 6 -12.83 -3.45 9.83
C PRO A 6 -12.32 -3.84 8.44
N TYR A 7 -11.06 -3.51 8.12
CA TYR A 7 -10.45 -3.88 6.85
C TYR A 7 -10.29 -5.40 6.72
N LEU A 8 -9.68 -6.06 7.71
CA LEU A 8 -9.51 -7.52 7.70
C LEU A 8 -10.85 -8.25 7.61
N ARG A 9 -11.86 -7.76 8.34
CA ARG A 9 -13.21 -8.32 8.29
C ARG A 9 -13.90 -8.13 6.94
N SER A 10 -13.61 -7.02 6.24
CA SER A 10 -14.13 -6.78 4.90
C SER A 10 -13.49 -7.72 3.88
N GLU A 11 -12.18 -7.93 3.97
CA GLU A 11 -11.39 -8.73 3.02
C GLU A 11 -11.58 -10.24 3.22
N TYR A 12 -11.59 -10.71 4.47
CA TYR A 12 -11.59 -12.14 4.82
C TYR A 12 -12.87 -12.59 5.53
N GLY A 13 -13.85 -11.69 5.70
CA GLY A 13 -15.13 -12.03 6.33
C GLY A 13 -15.06 -12.16 7.86
N LYS A 14 -16.04 -12.86 8.44
CA LYS A 14 -16.21 -12.96 9.89
C LYS A 14 -15.11 -13.79 10.57
N GLU A 15 -14.47 -14.70 9.84
CA GLU A 15 -13.43 -15.62 10.32
C GLU A 15 -12.03 -15.15 9.90
N TYR A 16 -11.84 -13.83 9.73
CA TYR A 16 -10.56 -13.24 9.33
C TYR A 16 -9.38 -13.65 10.23
N GLU A 17 -9.63 -13.99 11.50
CA GLU A 17 -8.63 -14.49 12.44
C GLU A 17 -8.00 -15.83 12.00
N TYR A 18 -8.63 -16.55 11.08
CA TYR A 18 -8.14 -17.82 10.51
C TYR A 18 -7.77 -17.70 9.04
N ASP A 19 -8.50 -16.88 8.28
CA ASP A 19 -8.35 -16.79 6.82
C ASP A 19 -7.38 -15.70 6.36
N ALA A 20 -7.09 -14.68 7.19
CA ALA A 20 -6.15 -13.63 6.84
C ALA A 20 -4.69 -14.12 6.86
N PRO A 21 -3.79 -13.51 6.07
CA PRO A 21 -2.38 -13.87 6.05
C PRO A 21 -1.76 -13.84 7.44
N VAL A 22 -1.07 -14.93 7.80
CA VAL A 22 -0.46 -15.12 9.13
C VAL A 22 0.42 -13.93 9.54
N LYS A 23 1.16 -13.32 8.61
CA LYS A 23 1.98 -12.14 8.91
C LYS A 23 1.17 -10.90 9.31
N LEU A 24 0.00 -10.69 8.70
CA LEU A 24 -0.90 -9.60 9.09
C LEU A 24 -1.55 -9.90 10.44
N LEU A 25 -1.93 -11.15 10.68
CA LEU A 25 -2.48 -11.59 11.96
C LEU A 25 -1.48 -11.50 13.10
N ASP A 26 -0.24 -11.96 12.88
CA ASP A 26 0.85 -11.88 13.85
C ASP A 26 1.08 -10.43 14.28
N LYS A 27 1.16 -9.50 13.32
CA LYS A 27 1.26 -8.07 13.64
C LYS A 27 0.01 -7.53 14.32
N HIS A 28 -1.17 -7.96 13.92
CA HIS A 28 -2.40 -7.52 14.55
C HIS A 28 -2.53 -7.96 16.02
N LEU A 29 -2.15 -9.20 16.32
CA LEU A 29 -2.32 -9.82 17.63
C LEU A 29 -1.15 -9.57 18.59
N HIS A 30 0.06 -9.41 18.07
CA HIS A 30 1.28 -9.42 18.87
C HIS A 30 2.17 -8.18 18.71
N ALA A 31 2.02 -7.40 17.63
CA ALA A 31 2.84 -6.19 17.49
C ALA A 31 2.28 -5.05 18.34
N MET A 32 3.18 -4.41 19.09
CA MET A 32 2.93 -3.10 19.69
C MET A 32 3.53 -2.02 18.80
N ALA A 33 2.76 -0.96 18.58
CA ALA A 33 3.24 0.24 17.90
C ALA A 33 4.47 0.79 18.64
N GLN A 34 5.55 1.01 17.90
CA GLN A 34 6.79 1.64 18.39
C GLN A 34 6.66 3.16 18.45
N SER A 35 5.69 3.73 17.73
CA SER A 35 5.35 5.16 17.77
C SER A 35 3.84 5.40 17.81
N SER A 36 3.42 6.57 18.28
CA SER A 36 2.00 6.95 18.47
C SER A 36 1.15 6.91 17.20
N ASP A 37 1.80 7.07 16.06
CA ASP A 37 1.23 7.30 14.74
C ASP A 37 1.64 6.20 13.75
N GLU A 38 2.15 5.07 14.26
CA GLU A 38 2.52 3.92 13.46
C GLU A 38 1.28 3.21 12.89
N GLN A 39 1.34 2.86 11.61
CA GLN A 39 0.30 2.11 10.93
C GLN A 39 0.91 1.00 10.07
N LEU A 40 0.26 -0.16 10.07
CA LEU A 40 0.62 -1.25 9.16
C LEU A 40 0.06 -0.92 7.77
N VAL A 41 0.95 -0.45 6.88
CA VAL A 41 0.60 -0.08 5.50
C VAL A 41 0.73 -1.28 4.57
N VAL A 42 -0.32 -1.58 3.80
CA VAL A 42 -0.34 -2.66 2.80
C VAL A 42 -0.69 -2.15 1.41
N VAL A 43 -0.19 -2.86 0.40
CA VAL A 43 -0.77 -2.89 -0.95
C VAL A 43 -2.04 -3.74 -0.86
N SER A 44 -3.19 -3.09 -0.92
CA SER A 44 -4.50 -3.78 -0.83
C SER A 44 -4.71 -4.65 -2.07
N GLN A 45 -4.58 -4.03 -3.24
CA GLN A 45 -4.69 -4.64 -4.55
C GLN A 45 -3.94 -3.78 -5.56
N VAL A 46 -3.56 -4.37 -6.69
CA VAL A 46 -3.02 -3.65 -7.86
C VAL A 46 -4.13 -3.49 -8.90
N LEU A 47 -4.41 -2.24 -9.27
CA LEU A 47 -5.36 -1.93 -10.35
C LEU A 47 -4.66 -2.17 -11.69
N VAL A 48 -4.98 -3.28 -12.34
CA VAL A 48 -4.27 -3.77 -13.53
C VAL A 48 -4.23 -2.73 -14.65
N ALA A 49 -3.02 -2.40 -15.09
CA ALA A 49 -2.73 -1.49 -16.18
C ALA A 49 -1.36 -1.81 -16.79
N ASP A 50 -1.10 -1.36 -18.02
CA ASP A 50 0.17 -1.65 -18.72
C ASP A 50 1.42 -1.24 -17.93
N ILE A 51 1.31 -0.23 -17.06
CA ILE A 51 2.41 0.27 -16.24
C ILE A 51 2.79 -0.66 -15.07
N ASN A 52 1.90 -1.57 -14.66
CA ASN A 52 2.11 -2.47 -13.52
C ASN A 52 2.07 -3.96 -13.90
N ILE A 53 2.32 -4.27 -15.18
CA ILE A 53 2.50 -5.64 -15.65
C ILE A 53 3.58 -6.35 -14.83
N GLY A 54 3.27 -7.56 -14.36
CA GLY A 54 4.13 -8.36 -13.49
C GLY A 54 3.89 -8.17 -11.98
N TYR A 55 3.02 -7.24 -11.58
CA TYR A 55 2.68 -6.96 -10.19
C TYR A 55 1.19 -7.22 -9.86
N GLU A 56 0.42 -7.78 -10.79
CA GLU A 56 -1.04 -7.89 -10.73
C GLU A 56 -1.53 -8.74 -9.55
N ASP A 57 -0.75 -9.76 -9.17
CA ASP A 57 -1.11 -10.72 -8.11
C ASP A 57 -0.75 -10.22 -6.69
N ILE A 58 -0.21 -9.00 -6.55
CA ILE A 58 0.12 -8.43 -5.23
C ILE A 58 -1.16 -8.00 -4.52
N VAL A 59 -1.49 -8.73 -3.45
CA VAL A 59 -2.68 -8.51 -2.65
C VAL A 59 -2.32 -8.62 -1.16
N ASN A 60 -2.76 -7.64 -0.37
CA ASN A 60 -2.59 -7.61 1.08
C ASN A 60 -1.14 -7.80 1.58
N ILE A 61 -0.15 -7.30 0.84
CA ILE A 61 1.27 -7.36 1.22
C ILE A 61 1.70 -6.05 1.88
N GLN A 62 2.41 -6.15 3.01
CA GLN A 62 2.91 -4.98 3.72
C GLN A 62 4.01 -4.26 2.95
N VAL A 63 3.96 -2.94 2.96
CA VAL A 63 5.06 -2.05 2.51
C VAL A 63 5.98 -1.80 3.71
N LEU A 64 7.25 -2.17 3.57
CA LEU A 64 8.28 -2.01 4.60
C LEU A 64 9.06 -0.71 4.41
N ALA A 65 9.47 -0.41 3.18
CA ALA A 65 10.24 0.79 2.85
C ALA A 65 9.88 1.34 1.47
N PHE A 66 10.14 2.64 1.28
CA PHE A 66 10.04 3.33 0.01
C PHE A 66 11.37 4.03 -0.29
N ASN A 67 11.98 3.72 -1.44
CA ASN A 67 13.31 4.18 -1.82
C ASN A 67 14.36 4.02 -0.69
N GLY A 68 14.30 2.89 0.03
CA GLY A 68 15.19 2.60 1.16
C GLY A 68 14.82 3.29 2.48
N THR A 69 13.80 4.15 2.51
CA THR A 69 13.30 4.81 3.73
C THR A 69 12.16 4.00 4.35
N PRO A 70 12.24 3.61 5.65
CA PRO A 70 11.18 2.85 6.30
C PRO A 70 9.83 3.57 6.32
N VAL A 71 8.76 2.85 6.01
CA VAL A 71 7.38 3.37 6.03
C VAL A 71 6.81 3.25 7.45
N LYS A 72 6.41 4.38 8.04
CA LYS A 72 5.81 4.44 9.38
C LYS A 72 4.29 4.40 9.37
N ASN A 73 3.68 5.10 8.42
CA ASN A 73 2.23 5.19 8.27
C ASN A 73 1.84 5.61 6.85
N LEU A 74 0.53 5.60 6.56
CA LEU A 74 0.04 5.84 5.21
C LEU A 74 0.29 7.28 4.74
N LYS A 75 0.19 8.26 5.65
CA LYS A 75 0.47 9.67 5.34
C LYS A 75 1.93 9.90 4.98
N HIS A 76 2.83 9.27 5.73
CA HIS A 76 4.26 9.30 5.45
C HIS A 76 4.57 8.71 4.06
N LEU A 77 3.99 7.56 3.71
CA LEU A 77 4.15 6.97 2.38
C LEU A 77 3.62 7.88 1.26
N ALA A 78 2.40 8.42 1.42
CA ALA A 78 1.79 9.31 0.43
C ALA A 78 2.69 10.53 0.15
N THR A 79 3.17 11.18 1.22
CA THR A 79 4.08 12.33 1.12
C THR A 79 5.36 11.97 0.37
N MET A 80 6.01 10.84 0.73
CA MET A 80 7.23 10.40 0.05
C MET A 80 7.02 10.13 -1.46
N VAL A 81 5.87 9.57 -1.85
CA VAL A 81 5.55 9.31 -3.27
C VAL A 81 5.30 10.61 -4.03
N GLU A 82 4.55 11.55 -3.42
CA GLU A 82 4.25 12.84 -4.02
C GLU A 82 5.52 13.67 -4.24
N GLU A 83 6.37 13.75 -3.22
CA GLU A 83 7.62 14.51 -3.23
C GLU A 83 8.77 13.80 -3.97
N CYS A 84 8.58 12.54 -4.38
CA CYS A 84 9.61 11.79 -5.09
C CYS A 84 9.93 12.43 -6.45
N ASN A 85 11.20 12.80 -6.60
CA ASN A 85 11.81 13.35 -7.82
C ASN A 85 12.83 12.39 -8.46
N GLU A 86 12.98 11.19 -7.91
CA GLU A 86 13.85 10.15 -8.47
C GLU A 86 13.24 9.55 -9.73
N ALA A 87 14.07 8.87 -10.53
CA ALA A 87 13.61 8.22 -11.76
C ALA A 87 12.63 7.07 -11.48
N PHE A 88 12.74 6.43 -10.31
CA PHE A 88 11.95 5.27 -9.95
C PHE A 88 11.31 5.40 -8.57
N LEU A 89 10.12 4.84 -8.45
CA LEU A 89 9.41 4.55 -7.21
C LEU A 89 9.69 3.10 -6.84
N LYS A 90 10.49 2.86 -5.80
CA LYS A 90 10.84 1.53 -5.29
C LYS A 90 10.11 1.27 -3.99
N PHE A 91 9.24 0.28 -3.97
CA PHE A 91 8.54 -0.21 -2.79
C PHE A 91 9.14 -1.54 -2.38
N ASP A 92 9.75 -1.58 -1.21
CA ASP A 92 10.20 -2.82 -0.57
C ASP A 92 9.02 -3.39 0.22
N LEU A 93 8.58 -4.58 -0.16
CA LEU A 93 7.42 -5.27 0.39
C LEU A 93 7.87 -6.43 1.29
N ASP A 94 6.92 -6.94 2.06
CA ASP A 94 7.13 -8.20 2.78
C ASP A 94 7.40 -9.38 1.81
N PHE A 95 7.96 -10.46 2.32
CA PHE A 95 8.42 -11.63 1.55
C PHE A 95 9.56 -11.34 0.56
N ASP A 96 10.41 -10.36 0.88
CA ASP A 96 11.56 -9.93 0.06
C ASP A 96 11.16 -9.51 -1.37
N GLN A 97 9.91 -9.11 -1.56
CA GLN A 97 9.40 -8.62 -2.83
C GLN A 97 9.71 -7.13 -3.01
N VAL A 98 9.93 -6.72 -4.26
CA VAL A 98 10.20 -5.33 -4.61
C VAL A 98 9.36 -4.95 -5.81
N VAL A 99 8.63 -3.84 -5.69
CA VAL A 99 7.91 -3.21 -6.81
C VAL A 99 8.68 -1.98 -7.24
N VAL A 100 9.05 -1.90 -8.51
CA VAL A 100 9.71 -0.74 -9.11
C VAL A 100 8.87 -0.20 -10.26
N LEU A 101 8.53 1.08 -10.19
CA LEU A 101 7.79 1.81 -11.23
C LEU A 101 8.59 3.04 -11.65
N GLU A 102 8.57 3.40 -12.92
CA GLU A 102 9.17 4.67 -13.36
C GLU A 102 8.27 5.83 -12.91
N THR A 103 8.84 6.80 -12.18
CA THR A 103 8.10 7.85 -11.49
C THR A 103 7.24 8.70 -12.44
N LYS A 104 7.78 9.06 -13.60
CA LYS A 104 7.08 9.95 -14.55
C LYS A 104 5.87 9.28 -15.17
N THR A 105 6.03 8.06 -15.67
CA THR A 105 4.96 7.30 -16.31
C THR A 105 3.93 6.80 -15.30
N ALA A 106 4.34 6.40 -14.10
CA ALA A 106 3.41 6.05 -13.02
C ALA A 106 2.51 7.23 -12.61
N LYS A 107 3.09 8.42 -12.41
CA LYS A 107 2.31 9.64 -12.10
C LYS A 107 1.37 10.02 -13.25
N ALA A 108 1.80 9.88 -14.51
CA ALA A 108 0.96 10.17 -15.68
C ALA A 108 -0.20 9.17 -15.84
N ALA A 109 0.02 7.88 -15.62
CA ALA A 109 -0.99 6.83 -15.78
C ALA A 109 -2.08 6.84 -14.69
N THR A 110 -1.81 7.49 -13.55
CA THR A 110 -2.69 7.46 -12.38
C THR A 110 -4.12 7.92 -12.72
N GLN A 111 -4.26 9.01 -13.47
CA GLN A 111 -5.58 9.57 -13.77
C GLN A 111 -6.43 8.63 -14.64
N ASP A 112 -5.81 7.98 -15.63
CA ASP A 112 -6.49 7.06 -16.54
C ASP A 112 -6.94 5.79 -15.81
N ILE A 113 -6.11 5.28 -14.91
CA ILE A 113 -6.45 4.13 -14.05
C ILE A 113 -7.64 4.48 -13.14
N LEU A 114 -7.62 5.64 -12.49
CA LEU A 114 -8.73 6.07 -11.62
C LEU A 114 -10.04 6.19 -12.39
N THR A 115 -10.00 6.77 -13.60
CA THR A 115 -11.18 6.88 -14.47
C THR A 115 -11.69 5.50 -14.89
N THR A 116 -10.80 4.56 -15.21
CA THR A 116 -11.15 3.18 -15.61
C THR A 116 -11.89 2.45 -14.48
N HIS A 117 -11.48 2.66 -13.23
CA HIS A 117 -12.05 2.00 -12.06
C HIS A 117 -13.14 2.83 -11.35
N CYS A 118 -13.60 3.93 -11.96
CA CYS A 118 -14.60 4.84 -11.38
C CYS A 118 -14.23 5.37 -9.98
N ILE A 119 -12.93 5.58 -9.74
CA ILE A 119 -12.42 6.09 -8.47
C ILE A 119 -12.35 7.62 -8.55
N PRO A 120 -13.08 8.36 -7.69
CA PRO A 120 -13.21 9.81 -7.81
C PRO A 120 -11.94 10.57 -7.40
N SER A 121 -11.02 9.94 -6.66
CA SER A 121 -9.82 10.60 -6.13
C SER A 121 -8.70 9.60 -5.84
N ALA A 122 -7.46 9.99 -6.15
CA ALA A 122 -6.25 9.20 -5.92
C ALA A 122 -5.95 8.95 -4.42
N ALA A 123 -6.35 9.88 -3.55
CA ALA A 123 -6.11 9.82 -2.11
C ALA A 123 -7.36 10.27 -1.34
N SER A 124 -7.49 9.81 -0.10
CA SER A 124 -8.51 10.30 0.84
C SER A 124 -8.27 11.78 1.18
N GLU A 125 -9.32 12.50 1.58
CA GLU A 125 -9.19 13.93 1.91
C GLU A 125 -8.18 14.19 3.04
N GLU A 126 -8.09 13.28 4.00
CA GLU A 126 -7.13 13.36 5.13
C GLU A 126 -5.66 13.31 4.69
N LEU A 127 -5.38 12.76 3.51
CA LEU A 127 -4.03 12.69 2.94
C LEU A 127 -3.69 13.91 2.09
N LYS A 128 -4.68 14.71 1.69
CA LYS A 128 -4.50 15.90 0.83
C LYS A 128 -4.17 17.18 1.60
N SER A 129 -4.08 17.13 2.94
CA SER A 129 -3.91 18.29 3.83
C SER A 129 -2.69 18.20 4.74
#